data_AF-A0A1F7IY57-F1
#
_entry.id   AF-A0A1F7IY57-F1
#
_cell.length_a   1.000
_cell.length_b   1.000
_cell.length_c   1.000
_cell.angle_alpha   90.00
_cell.angle_beta   90.00
_cell.angle_gamma   90.00
#
_symmetry.space_group_name_H-M   'P 1'
#
loop_
_entity.id
_entity.type
_entity.pdbx_description
1 polymer ?
#
loop_
_entity_poly.entity_id
_entity_poly.type
_entity_poly.pdbx_seq_one_letter_code
_entity_poly.pdbx_strand_id
1 'polypeptide(L)'
;MLHKISYLFPNKNDQEKDFCRNLLLLFGKLQNTVKSSDQLIIFPSYPKNSLPVTVVKSDSIPFPQVVFETEKEILLKMKYFYLTSRKDNSVKSETFNSHKDTVAKKDNIGSYIQLTAGSTQLFQLSLGEIHRRIGKHIVRIDHTGVNIPSAIINRNEWSQLIKNLSRECNIYNYPTGEDWPFVLPSTEEEFKNDITDFHMVRKPKFELVYDQYLSIPTIQFDIETDLIRKKVEELLPNPYGISFPDLADFFRTVYIYHPWGGLAIRFDIGFKNNDQKSDWETGEWLVKDGGRIKF
;
A
#
# COMPACT_ATOMS: atom_id res chain seq x y z
N MET A 1 -1.16 5.08 -21.34
CA MET A 1 -0.30 4.66 -20.22
C MET A 1 -0.99 5.06 -18.91
N LEU A 2 -0.83 4.30 -17.85
CA LEU A 2 -1.35 4.57 -16.51
C LEU A 2 -0.51 5.69 -15.89
N HIS A 3 -1.15 6.83 -15.59
CA HIS A 3 -0.42 8.02 -15.12
C HIS A 3 -0.29 8.06 -13.59
N LYS A 4 -1.39 7.74 -12.88
CA LYS A 4 -1.47 7.84 -11.43
C LYS A 4 -2.17 6.64 -10.82
N ILE A 5 -1.72 6.23 -9.65
CA ILE A 5 -2.43 5.35 -8.74
C ILE A 5 -2.75 6.16 -7.48
N SER A 6 -4.02 6.48 -7.28
CA SER A 6 -4.47 7.41 -6.24
C SER A 6 -5.21 6.67 -5.13
N TYR A 7 -4.64 6.65 -3.94
CA TYR A 7 -5.34 6.27 -2.71
C TYR A 7 -6.16 7.47 -2.24
N LEU A 8 -7.47 7.38 -2.38
CA LEU A 8 -8.39 8.40 -1.90
C LEU A 8 -8.96 7.96 -0.55
N PHE A 9 -8.86 8.83 0.45
CA PHE A 9 -9.37 8.61 1.79
C PHE A 9 -10.45 9.64 2.15
N PRO A 10 -11.59 9.23 2.73
CA PRO A 10 -12.60 10.14 3.26
C PRO A 10 -12.03 11.16 4.26
N ASN A 11 -12.69 12.31 4.39
CA ASN A 11 -12.28 13.39 5.30
C ASN A 11 -13.45 14.13 5.97
N LYS A 12 -14.59 13.45 6.16
CA LYS A 12 -15.83 14.07 6.63
C LYS A 12 -15.80 14.37 8.13
N ASN A 13 -15.31 13.42 8.92
CA ASN A 13 -15.27 13.54 10.39
C ASN A 13 -13.83 13.71 10.92
N ASP A 14 -13.69 13.97 12.22
CA ASP A 14 -12.39 14.29 12.82
C ASP A 14 -11.42 13.10 12.84
N GLN A 15 -11.92 11.86 12.97
CA GLN A 15 -11.07 10.66 12.90
C GLN A 15 -10.49 10.48 11.50
N GLU A 16 -11.30 10.68 10.46
CA GLU A 16 -10.89 10.64 9.07
C GLU A 16 -9.88 11.74 8.73
N LYS A 17 -10.15 12.97 9.17
CA LYS A 17 -9.22 14.11 9.00
C LYS A 17 -7.91 13.86 9.73
N ASP A 18 -7.95 13.31 10.94
CA ASP A 18 -6.74 12.99 11.70
C ASP A 18 -5.92 11.89 11.02
N PHE A 19 -6.55 10.83 10.53
CA PHE A 19 -5.89 9.80 9.73
C PHE A 19 -5.17 10.42 8.52
N CYS A 20 -5.90 11.17 7.69
CA CYS A 20 -5.36 11.81 6.50
C CYS A 20 -4.19 12.75 6.83
N ARG A 21 -4.33 13.59 7.87
CA ARG A 21 -3.27 14.48 8.33
C ARG A 21 -2.01 13.72 8.73
N ASN A 22 -2.14 12.66 9.53
CA ASN A 22 -0.99 11.86 9.96
C ASN A 22 -0.34 11.12 8.80
N LEU A 23 -1.11 10.63 7.82
CA LEU A 23 -0.56 9.99 6.62
C LEU A 23 0.27 10.99 5.79
N LEU A 24 -0.25 12.20 5.59
CA LEU A 24 0.47 13.29 4.91
C LEU A 24 1.69 13.79 5.70
N LEU A 25 1.71 13.65 7.03
CA LEU A 25 2.88 13.97 7.85
C LEU A 25 3.94 12.87 7.75
N LEU A 26 3.51 11.61 7.76
CA LEU A 26 4.39 10.45 7.74
C LEU A 26 5.28 10.43 6.50
N PHE A 27 4.70 10.70 5.33
CA PHE A 27 5.41 10.63 4.06
C PHE A 27 5.79 12.01 3.49
N GLY A 28 5.28 13.09 4.06
CA GLY A 28 5.43 14.45 3.53
C GLY A 28 6.84 15.04 3.55
N LYS A 29 7.82 14.33 4.12
CA LYS A 29 9.23 14.75 4.18
C LYS A 29 10.15 13.88 3.31
N LEU A 30 9.61 12.89 2.62
CA LEU A 30 10.39 12.03 1.73
C LEU A 30 10.85 12.83 0.50
N GLN A 31 12.09 12.60 0.05
CA GLN A 31 12.74 13.41 -0.98
C GLN A 31 12.00 13.39 -2.33
N ASN A 32 11.33 12.28 -2.64
CA ASN A 32 10.59 12.08 -3.88
C ASN A 32 9.11 12.48 -3.77
N THR A 33 8.75 13.35 -2.82
CA THR A 33 7.35 13.73 -2.59
C THR A 33 7.09 15.22 -2.75
N VAL A 34 5.90 15.53 -3.28
CA VAL A 34 5.36 16.89 -3.33
C VAL A 34 4.07 16.89 -2.52
N LYS A 35 4.07 17.68 -1.45
CA LYS A 35 2.95 17.79 -0.51
C LYS A 35 2.16 19.08 -0.72
N SER A 36 0.84 18.97 -0.72
CA SER A 36 -0.09 20.09 -0.52
C SER A 36 -0.85 19.92 0.80
N SER A 37 -1.87 20.76 1.03
CA SER A 37 -2.74 20.67 2.21
C SER A 37 -3.54 19.37 2.29
N ASP A 38 -3.95 18.81 1.16
CA ASP A 38 -4.90 17.71 1.05
C ASP A 38 -4.37 16.48 0.31
N GLN A 39 -3.19 16.57 -0.32
CA GLN A 39 -2.59 15.46 -1.06
C GLN A 39 -1.07 15.38 -0.91
N LEU A 40 -0.57 14.19 -1.20
CA LEU A 40 0.83 13.87 -1.39
C LEU A 40 0.99 13.16 -2.72
N ILE A 41 1.88 13.66 -3.58
CA ILE A 41 2.30 12.97 -4.80
C ILE A 41 3.69 12.39 -4.52
N ILE A 42 3.84 11.09 -4.72
CA ILE A 42 5.07 10.33 -4.56
C ILE A 42 5.55 9.93 -5.95
N PHE A 43 6.66 10.51 -6.37
CA PHE A 43 7.26 10.26 -7.67
C PHE A 43 8.16 9.03 -7.61
N PRO A 44 8.18 8.20 -8.67
CA PRO A 44 9.21 7.20 -8.82
C PRO A 44 10.60 7.85 -8.75
N SER A 45 11.52 7.26 -7.98
CA SER A 45 12.85 7.82 -7.80
C SER A 45 13.60 7.91 -9.12
N TYR A 46 13.55 6.83 -9.91
CA TYR A 46 14.14 6.73 -11.24
C TYR A 46 13.42 5.67 -12.09
N PRO A 47 13.56 5.75 -13.44
CA PRO A 47 14.04 6.91 -14.18
C PRO A 47 13.14 8.14 -13.99
N LYS A 48 13.67 9.35 -14.21
CA LYS A 48 12.87 10.58 -14.06
C LYS A 48 11.67 10.54 -15.01
N ASN A 49 10.54 11.09 -14.55
CA ASN A 49 9.26 11.09 -15.29
C ASN A 49 8.66 9.70 -15.55
N SER A 50 9.11 8.67 -14.82
CA SER A 50 8.45 7.36 -14.87
C SER A 50 7.03 7.43 -14.31
N LEU A 51 6.17 6.59 -14.86
CA LEU A 51 4.78 6.45 -14.48
C LEU A 51 4.46 4.97 -14.18
N PRO A 52 3.49 4.70 -13.30
CA PRO A 52 2.65 5.68 -12.62
C PRO A 52 3.32 6.36 -11.43
N VAL A 53 2.85 7.56 -11.08
CA VAL A 53 3.10 8.15 -9.76
C VAL A 53 2.08 7.64 -8.75
N THR A 54 2.46 7.56 -7.48
CA THR A 54 1.52 7.23 -6.40
C THR A 54 0.98 8.53 -5.80
N VAL A 55 -0.33 8.63 -5.62
CA VAL A 55 -0.98 9.76 -4.96
C VAL A 55 -1.71 9.28 -3.73
N VAL A 56 -1.56 10.00 -2.63
CA VAL A 56 -2.38 9.84 -1.43
C VAL A 56 -3.15 11.13 -1.24
N LYS A 57 -4.47 11.05 -1.18
CA LYS A 57 -5.33 12.24 -1.14
C LYS A 57 -6.47 12.08 -0.15
N SER A 58 -6.66 13.13 0.64
CA SER A 58 -7.87 13.38 1.40
C SER A 58 -8.95 13.89 0.46
N ASP A 59 -10.11 13.25 0.42
CA ASP A 59 -11.19 13.62 -0.51
C ASP A 59 -12.58 13.47 0.13
N SER A 60 -13.55 14.22 -0.39
CA SER A 60 -14.96 14.07 -0.03
C SER A 60 -15.54 12.86 -0.78
N ILE A 61 -15.30 11.68 -0.19
CA ILE A 61 -15.77 10.38 -0.66
C ILE A 61 -16.39 9.61 0.52
N PRO A 62 -17.31 8.67 0.25
CA PRO A 62 -17.96 7.91 1.31
C PRO A 62 -17.08 6.85 1.96
N PHE A 63 -16.17 6.21 1.23
CA PHE A 63 -15.30 5.14 1.73
C PHE A 63 -13.95 5.17 0.98
N PRO A 64 -12.84 4.68 1.53
CA PRO A 64 -11.57 4.61 0.80
C PRO A 64 -11.70 3.90 -0.55
N GLN A 65 -10.90 4.35 -1.52
CA GLN A 65 -10.82 3.74 -2.85
C GLN A 65 -9.43 3.94 -3.45
N VAL A 66 -9.04 3.05 -4.37
CA VAL A 66 -7.85 3.23 -5.20
C VAL A 66 -8.30 3.53 -6.63
N VAL A 67 -7.86 4.69 -7.13
CA VAL A 67 -8.23 5.19 -8.45
C VAL A 67 -7.04 5.14 -9.39
N PHE A 68 -7.20 4.44 -10.51
CA PHE A 68 -6.24 4.34 -11.59
C PHE A 68 -6.52 5.41 -12.65
N GLU A 69 -5.59 6.32 -12.90
CA GLU A 69 -5.72 7.30 -13.98
C GLU A 69 -5.36 6.66 -15.33
N THR A 70 -6.36 6.04 -15.95
CA THR A 70 -6.25 5.26 -17.18
C THR A 70 -7.47 5.48 -18.09
N GLU A 71 -7.28 5.22 -19.39
CA GLU A 71 -8.37 5.18 -20.37
C GLU A 71 -9.23 3.91 -20.27
N LYS A 72 -8.71 2.84 -19.66
CA LYS A 72 -9.46 1.59 -19.50
C LYS A 72 -10.47 1.73 -18.37
N GLU A 73 -11.66 1.19 -18.59
CA GLU A 73 -12.63 1.07 -17.52
C GLU A 73 -12.15 0.00 -16.52
N ILE A 74 -11.99 0.41 -15.26
CA ILE A 74 -11.72 -0.48 -14.14
C ILE A 74 -12.82 -0.22 -13.13
N LEU A 75 -13.49 -1.28 -12.69
CA LEU A 75 -14.45 -1.24 -11.60
C LEU A 75 -14.47 -2.60 -10.90
N LEU A 76 -13.78 -2.68 -9.77
CA LEU A 76 -13.77 -3.84 -8.90
C LEU A 76 -14.33 -3.46 -7.53
N LYS A 77 -15.49 -4.03 -7.18
CA LYS A 77 -16.23 -3.68 -5.96
C LYS A 77 -16.05 -4.75 -4.89
N MET A 78 -15.31 -4.43 -3.83
CA MET A 78 -15.15 -5.29 -2.64
C MET A 78 -16.00 -4.73 -1.51
N LYS A 79 -17.32 -4.96 -1.61
CA LYS A 79 -18.34 -4.41 -0.71
C LYS A 79 -18.38 -2.88 -0.71
N TYR A 80 -17.54 -2.22 0.11
CA TYR A 80 -17.44 -0.76 0.19
C TYR A 80 -16.12 -0.22 -0.38
N PHE A 81 -15.07 -1.05 -0.46
CA PHE A 81 -13.76 -0.67 -0.97
C PHE A 81 -13.66 -0.94 -2.46
N TYR A 82 -13.30 0.08 -3.24
CA TYR A 82 -13.27 -0.02 -4.70
C TYR A 82 -11.87 0.16 -5.26
N LEU A 83 -11.55 -0.64 -6.28
CA LEU A 83 -10.52 -0.31 -7.26
C LEU A 83 -11.22 0.17 -8.53
N THR A 84 -10.90 1.36 -9.01
CA THR A 84 -11.68 1.99 -10.08
C THR A 84 -10.83 2.87 -10.97
N SER A 85 -11.22 3.14 -12.22
CA SER A 85 -10.55 4.15 -13.05
C SER A 85 -11.18 5.54 -12.93
N ARG A 86 -12.32 5.66 -12.25
CA ARG A 86 -12.99 6.93 -11.96
C ARG A 86 -13.49 6.95 -10.53
N LYS A 87 -13.32 8.07 -9.84
CA LYS A 87 -13.88 8.28 -8.50
C LYS A 87 -15.36 7.90 -8.48
N ASP A 88 -15.72 7.01 -7.58
CA ASP A 88 -17.10 6.56 -7.38
C ASP A 88 -17.62 7.04 -6.02
N ASN A 89 -18.79 7.67 -6.00
CA ASN A 89 -19.46 8.20 -4.81
C ASN A 89 -20.76 7.44 -4.47
N SER A 90 -21.00 6.29 -5.11
CA SER A 90 -22.25 5.53 -4.97
C SER A 90 -22.41 4.82 -3.62
N VAL A 91 -21.31 4.59 -2.90
CA VAL A 91 -21.37 4.02 -1.54
C VAL A 91 -22.05 5.01 -0.61
N LYS A 92 -23.07 4.58 0.14
CA LYS A 92 -23.67 5.42 1.19
C LYS A 92 -22.84 5.34 2.47
N SER A 93 -22.57 6.47 3.12
CA SER A 93 -21.70 6.51 4.31
C SER A 93 -22.26 5.77 5.53
N GLU A 94 -23.57 5.61 5.59
CA GLU A 94 -24.27 4.91 6.69
C GLU A 94 -24.10 3.39 6.65
N THR A 95 -23.47 2.85 5.59
CA THR A 95 -23.48 1.42 5.31
C THR A 95 -22.32 0.65 5.97
N PHE A 96 -21.26 1.32 6.42
CA PHE A 96 -20.11 0.65 7.03
C PHE A 96 -20.07 0.91 8.54
N ASN A 97 -20.10 -0.18 9.31
CA ASN A 97 -19.89 -0.10 10.75
C ASN A 97 -18.43 0.25 11.00
N SER A 98 -18.17 1.35 11.72
CA SER A 98 -16.87 1.56 12.36
C SER A 98 -16.52 0.35 13.23
N HIS A 99 -15.23 0.17 13.54
CA HIS A 99 -14.81 -0.94 14.40
C HIS A 99 -15.59 -0.92 15.73
N LYS A 100 -16.42 -1.95 15.95
CA LYS A 100 -17.11 -2.16 17.22
C LYS A 100 -16.11 -2.75 18.23
N ASP A 101 -16.33 -2.48 19.51
CA ASP A 101 -15.58 -3.07 20.61
C ASP A 101 -14.05 -2.82 20.57
N THR A 102 -13.70 -1.52 20.60
CA THR A 102 -12.31 -1.07 20.69
C THR A 102 -11.97 -0.56 22.08
N VAL A 103 -10.76 -0.86 22.55
CA VAL A 103 -10.25 -0.41 23.85
C VAL A 103 -8.88 0.21 23.63
N ALA A 104 -8.75 1.48 24.01
CA ALA A 104 -7.44 2.13 24.06
C ALA A 104 -6.59 1.49 25.17
N LYS A 105 -5.38 1.09 24.81
CA LYS A 105 -4.37 0.52 25.71
C LYS A 105 -3.09 1.34 25.63
N LYS A 106 -2.18 1.11 26.58
CA LYS A 106 -0.90 1.81 26.66
C LYS A 106 0.18 0.88 27.17
N ASP A 107 1.37 1.00 26.61
CA ASP A 107 2.60 0.40 27.10
C ASP A 107 3.65 1.49 27.42
N ASN A 108 4.89 1.08 27.67
CA ASN A 108 5.98 2.01 27.98
C ASN A 108 6.39 2.89 26.79
N ILE A 109 6.02 2.51 25.57
CA ILE A 109 6.37 3.23 24.35
C ILE A 109 5.28 4.23 24.00
N GLY A 110 4.00 3.84 24.10
CA GLY A 110 2.86 4.70 23.80
C GLY A 110 1.52 3.96 23.79
N SER A 111 0.54 4.61 23.16
CA SER A 111 -0.80 4.06 23.05
C SER A 111 -0.91 3.06 21.90
N TYR A 112 -1.81 2.10 22.03
CA TYR A 112 -2.24 1.20 20.96
C TYR A 112 -3.71 0.86 21.16
N ILE A 113 -4.34 0.25 20.17
CA ILE A 113 -5.76 -0.05 20.18
C ILE A 113 -5.93 -1.56 20.13
N GLN A 114 -6.69 -2.09 21.07
CA GLN A 114 -7.14 -3.48 21.06
C GLN A 114 -8.55 -3.51 20.47
N LEU A 115 -8.77 -4.35 19.46
CA LEU A 115 -10.04 -4.59 18.81
C LEU A 115 -10.48 -6.02 19.02
N THR A 116 -11.77 -6.24 19.24
CA THR A 116 -12.35 -7.58 19.35
C THR A 116 -13.12 -7.90 18.07
N ALA A 117 -12.67 -8.92 17.33
CA ALA A 117 -13.31 -9.40 16.12
C ALA A 117 -13.75 -10.86 16.33
N GLY A 118 -15.00 -11.06 16.75
CA GLY A 118 -15.48 -12.37 17.19
C GLY A 118 -14.73 -12.83 18.44
N SER A 119 -14.09 -14.00 18.38
CA SER A 119 -13.22 -14.53 19.45
C SER A 119 -11.76 -14.05 19.37
N THR A 120 -11.40 -13.29 18.33
CA THR A 120 -10.01 -12.88 18.07
C THR A 120 -9.76 -11.48 18.61
N GLN A 121 -8.60 -11.29 19.26
CA GLN A 121 -8.10 -9.98 19.63
C GLN A 121 -7.09 -9.50 18.60
N LEU A 122 -7.31 -8.30 18.06
CA LEU A 122 -6.40 -7.64 17.14
C LEU A 122 -5.80 -6.42 17.83
N PHE A 123 -4.53 -6.12 17.53
CA PHE A 123 -3.80 -5.01 18.13
C PHE A 123 -3.26 -4.11 17.05
N GLN A 124 -3.61 -2.83 17.11
CA GLN A 124 -3.34 -1.87 16.04
C GLN A 124 -2.73 -0.57 16.59
N LEU A 125 -1.99 0.14 15.75
CA LEU A 125 -1.48 1.48 16.05
C LEU A 125 -2.25 2.53 15.24
N SER A 126 -2.45 3.72 15.81
CA SER A 126 -2.86 4.86 14.99
C SER A 126 -1.70 5.33 14.12
N LEU A 127 -1.99 6.01 13.01
CA LEU A 127 -0.92 6.63 12.19
C LEU A 127 -0.10 7.65 12.99
N GLY A 128 -0.72 8.35 13.94
CA GLY A 128 0.02 9.26 14.83
C GLY A 128 1.07 8.54 15.67
N GLU A 129 0.79 7.32 16.14
CA GLU A 129 1.74 6.50 16.88
C GLU A 129 2.85 5.95 15.98
N ILE A 130 2.53 5.54 14.75
CA ILE A 130 3.56 5.18 13.75
C ILE A 130 4.49 6.36 13.48
N HIS A 131 3.93 7.53 13.19
CA HIS A 131 4.72 8.74 12.94
C HIS A 131 5.61 9.11 14.13
N ARG A 132 5.10 9.02 15.37
CA ARG A 132 5.88 9.30 16.58
C ARG A 132 7.03 8.31 16.79
N ARG A 133 6.80 7.02 16.52
CA ARG A 133 7.77 5.95 16.78
C ARG A 133 8.85 5.87 15.72
N ILE A 134 8.48 5.92 14.44
CA ILE A 134 9.40 5.66 13.32
C ILE A 134 9.41 6.74 12.24
N GLY A 135 8.54 7.76 12.28
CA GLY A 135 8.36 8.70 11.17
C GLY A 135 9.61 9.44 10.72
N LYS A 136 10.54 9.74 11.64
CA LYS A 136 11.83 10.38 11.33
C LYS A 136 12.86 9.45 10.69
N HIS A 137 12.60 8.15 10.71
CA HIS A 137 13.48 7.09 10.25
C HIS A 137 13.06 6.51 8.89
N ILE A 138 11.89 6.90 8.37
CA ILE A 138 11.41 6.46 7.07
C ILE A 138 12.28 7.12 6.00
N VAL A 139 12.96 6.28 5.21
CA VAL A 139 13.84 6.72 4.12
C VAL A 139 13.07 6.84 2.81
N ARG A 140 12.18 5.88 2.56
CA ARG A 140 11.35 5.81 1.34
C ARG A 140 10.21 4.80 1.50
N ILE A 141 9.35 4.77 0.49
CA ILE A 141 8.34 3.73 0.27
C ILE A 141 8.92 2.78 -0.77
N ASP A 142 9.02 1.48 -0.45
CA ASP A 142 9.47 0.46 -1.41
C ASP A 142 8.39 0.18 -2.43
N HIS A 143 7.21 -0.13 -1.94
CA HIS A 143 6.01 -0.28 -2.75
C HIS A 143 4.78 0.07 -1.93
N THR A 144 3.70 0.33 -2.65
CA THR A 144 2.36 0.34 -2.07
C THR A 144 1.57 -0.79 -2.72
N GLY A 145 0.44 -1.19 -2.16
CA GLY A 145 -0.35 -2.21 -2.80
C GLY A 145 -1.73 -2.39 -2.24
N VAL A 146 -2.41 -3.38 -2.80
CA VAL A 146 -3.70 -3.86 -2.31
C VAL A 146 -3.75 -5.37 -2.33
N ASN A 147 -4.15 -5.96 -1.19
CA ASN A 147 -4.47 -7.38 -1.10
C ASN A 147 -5.97 -7.55 -1.27
N ILE A 148 -6.32 -8.37 -2.26
CA ILE A 148 -7.69 -8.61 -2.72
C ILE A 148 -8.04 -10.05 -2.36
N PRO A 149 -8.91 -10.28 -1.36
CA PRO A 149 -9.39 -11.60 -1.02
C PRO A 149 -10.04 -12.31 -2.21
N SER A 150 -9.54 -13.50 -2.54
CA SER A 150 -10.16 -14.40 -3.51
C SER A 150 -11.55 -14.88 -3.06
N ALA A 151 -11.83 -14.82 -1.75
CA ALA A 151 -13.14 -15.06 -1.17
C ALA A 151 -14.18 -13.97 -1.53
N ILE A 152 -13.75 -12.78 -1.95
CA ILE A 152 -14.65 -11.66 -2.32
C ILE A 152 -14.69 -11.48 -3.84
N ILE A 153 -13.54 -11.67 -4.51
CA ILE A 153 -13.39 -11.42 -5.94
C ILE A 153 -13.09 -12.72 -6.68
N ASN A 154 -13.87 -13.00 -7.72
CA ASN A 154 -13.66 -14.22 -8.50
C ASN A 154 -12.49 -14.08 -9.50
N ARG A 155 -12.02 -15.22 -10.02
CA ARG A 155 -10.86 -15.26 -10.92
C ARG A 155 -11.06 -14.47 -12.23
N ASN A 156 -12.28 -14.40 -12.76
CA ASN A 156 -12.55 -13.65 -13.99
C ASN A 156 -12.41 -12.15 -13.77
N GLU A 157 -12.96 -11.63 -12.67
CA GLU A 157 -12.83 -10.22 -12.28
C GLU A 157 -11.37 -9.83 -12.04
N TRP A 158 -10.61 -10.68 -11.33
CA TRP A 158 -9.17 -10.52 -11.15
C TRP A 158 -8.43 -10.48 -12.50
N SER A 159 -8.68 -11.45 -13.37
CA SER A 159 -7.99 -11.56 -14.66
C SER A 159 -8.32 -10.36 -15.57
N GLN A 160 -9.55 -9.85 -15.50
CA GLN A 160 -9.96 -8.66 -16.24
C GLN A 160 -9.29 -7.39 -15.71
N LEU A 161 -9.10 -7.25 -14.39
CA LEU A 161 -8.31 -6.16 -13.80
C LEU A 161 -6.87 -6.20 -14.31
N ILE A 162 -6.20 -7.35 -14.21
CA ILE A 162 -4.81 -7.52 -14.65
C ILE A 162 -4.67 -7.22 -16.14
N LYS A 163 -5.58 -7.72 -16.97
CA LYS A 163 -5.63 -7.44 -18.41
C LYS A 163 -5.80 -5.94 -18.73
N ASN A 164 -6.64 -5.24 -17.98
CA ASN A 164 -6.86 -3.81 -18.20
C ASN A 164 -5.63 -2.99 -17.79
N LEU A 165 -4.97 -3.35 -16.69
CA LEU A 165 -3.74 -2.70 -16.25
C LEU A 165 -2.55 -2.98 -17.18
N SER A 166 -2.37 -4.22 -17.63
CA SER A 166 -1.24 -4.62 -18.49
C SER A 166 -1.20 -3.88 -19.83
N ARG A 167 -2.34 -3.35 -20.27
CA ARG A 167 -2.46 -2.54 -21.50
C ARG A 167 -1.99 -1.10 -21.33
N GLU A 168 -1.72 -0.69 -20.10
CA GLU A 168 -1.48 0.71 -19.75
C GLU A 168 -0.23 0.88 -18.87
N CYS A 169 0.31 -0.17 -18.28
CA CYS A 169 1.56 -0.10 -17.52
C CYS A 169 2.44 -1.36 -17.71
N ASN A 170 3.68 -1.28 -17.21
CA ASN A 170 4.56 -2.44 -17.09
C ASN A 170 4.21 -3.21 -15.82
N ILE A 171 3.35 -4.21 -15.96
CA ILE A 171 3.00 -5.16 -14.91
C ILE A 171 3.68 -6.52 -15.17
N TYR A 172 4.28 -7.10 -14.13
CA TYR A 172 5.08 -8.32 -14.20
C TYR A 172 4.54 -9.36 -13.21
N ASN A 173 4.65 -10.64 -13.55
CA ASN A 173 4.31 -11.70 -12.60
C ASN A 173 5.33 -11.75 -11.47
N TYR A 174 4.90 -12.31 -10.34
CA TYR A 174 5.83 -12.75 -9.31
C TYR A 174 6.56 -14.02 -9.80
N PRO A 175 7.89 -14.15 -9.68
CA PRO A 175 8.64 -15.24 -10.34
C PRO A 175 8.33 -16.64 -9.84
N THR A 176 7.90 -16.79 -8.59
CA THR A 176 7.54 -18.10 -8.02
C THR A 176 6.12 -18.55 -8.36
N GLY A 177 5.38 -17.75 -9.14
CA GLY A 177 4.09 -18.12 -9.73
C GLY A 177 2.86 -17.72 -8.91
N GLU A 178 3.04 -17.13 -7.73
CA GLU A 178 1.97 -16.52 -6.96
C GLU A 178 1.33 -15.36 -7.74
N ASP A 179 0.02 -15.18 -7.57
CA ASP A 179 -0.75 -14.11 -8.22
C ASP A 179 -0.53 -12.76 -7.51
N TRP A 180 0.74 -12.37 -7.36
CA TRP A 180 1.19 -11.13 -6.72
C TRP A 180 1.91 -10.21 -7.72
N PRO A 181 1.28 -9.83 -8.85
CA PRO A 181 1.96 -9.04 -9.85
C PRO A 181 2.31 -7.64 -9.34
N PHE A 182 3.43 -7.14 -9.84
CA PHE A 182 3.93 -5.79 -9.56
C PHE A 182 3.84 -4.92 -10.80
N VAL A 183 3.28 -3.72 -10.65
CA VAL A 183 3.47 -2.62 -11.59
C VAL A 183 4.79 -1.93 -11.25
N LEU A 184 5.73 -1.93 -12.18
CA LEU A 184 6.96 -1.16 -12.07
C LEU A 184 6.81 0.19 -12.78
N PRO A 185 7.26 1.29 -12.17
CA PRO A 185 7.34 2.56 -12.86
C PRO A 185 8.26 2.49 -14.08
N SER A 186 7.78 3.04 -15.19
CA SER A 186 8.46 3.00 -16.48
C SER A 186 8.33 4.32 -17.22
N THR A 187 9.29 4.64 -18.08
CA THR A 187 9.13 5.67 -19.11
C THR A 187 8.18 5.21 -20.20
N GLU A 188 7.74 6.11 -21.08
CA GLU A 188 6.97 5.73 -22.28
C GLU A 188 7.74 4.79 -23.21
N GLU A 189 9.06 4.95 -23.28
CA GLU A 189 9.93 4.09 -24.10
C GLU A 189 9.98 2.67 -23.53
N GLU A 190 10.20 2.55 -22.22
CA GLU A 190 10.17 1.27 -21.50
C GLU A 190 8.78 0.61 -21.52
N PHE A 191 7.72 1.42 -21.56
CA PHE A 191 6.38 0.89 -21.77
C PHE A 191 6.21 0.25 -23.15
N LYS A 192 6.80 0.84 -24.20
CA LYS A 192 6.77 0.27 -25.56
C LYS A 192 7.71 -0.93 -25.71
N ASN A 193 8.90 -0.86 -25.14
CA ASN A 193 10.01 -1.77 -25.46
C ASN A 193 10.41 -2.73 -24.33
N ASP A 194 9.70 -2.69 -23.20
CA ASP A 194 10.07 -3.32 -21.93
C ASP A 194 11.21 -2.62 -21.19
N ILE A 195 11.34 -2.92 -19.89
CA ILE A 195 12.44 -2.41 -19.05
C ILE A 195 13.69 -3.24 -19.32
N THR A 196 14.80 -2.58 -19.63
CA THR A 196 16.10 -3.24 -19.91
C THR A 196 17.26 -2.69 -19.09
N ASP A 197 17.12 -1.51 -18.47
CA ASP A 197 18.11 -0.90 -17.58
C ASP A 197 17.73 -1.13 -16.11
N PHE A 198 18.62 -1.78 -15.37
CA PHE A 198 18.46 -2.11 -13.96
C PHE A 198 19.48 -1.41 -13.05
N HIS A 199 20.20 -0.39 -13.52
CA HIS A 199 21.12 0.36 -12.66
C HIS A 199 20.42 1.32 -11.69
N MET A 200 19.11 1.53 -11.88
CA MET A 200 18.29 2.52 -11.19
C MET A 200 17.26 1.90 -10.23
N VAL A 201 16.96 2.60 -9.14
CA VAL A 201 15.94 2.18 -8.15
C VAL A 201 14.55 2.63 -8.60
N ARG A 202 13.65 1.68 -8.84
CA ARG A 202 12.30 1.91 -9.40
C ARG A 202 11.22 1.80 -8.32
N LYS A 203 11.20 2.79 -7.41
CA LYS A 203 10.31 2.83 -6.24
C LYS A 203 9.54 4.16 -6.14
N PRO A 204 8.26 4.16 -5.72
CA PRO A 204 7.52 3.00 -5.24
C PRO A 204 7.00 2.12 -6.38
N LYS A 205 7.05 0.80 -6.20
CA LYS A 205 6.30 -0.15 -7.05
C LYS A 205 4.83 -0.19 -6.59
N PHE A 206 3.96 -0.80 -7.38
CA PHE A 206 2.59 -1.09 -6.95
C PHE A 206 2.28 -2.58 -7.03
N GLU A 207 1.99 -3.19 -5.88
CA GLU A 207 1.67 -4.62 -5.77
C GLU A 207 0.16 -4.87 -5.74
N LEU A 208 -0.28 -5.87 -6.48
CA LEU A 208 -1.63 -6.43 -6.40
C LEU A 208 -1.52 -7.87 -5.92
N VAL A 209 -2.15 -8.20 -4.80
CA VAL A 209 -2.09 -9.56 -4.25
C VAL A 209 -3.46 -10.22 -4.37
N TYR A 210 -3.59 -11.29 -5.17
CA TYR A 210 -4.78 -12.14 -5.12
C TYR A 210 -4.67 -13.10 -3.93
N ASP A 211 -5.26 -12.68 -2.81
CA ASP A 211 -4.98 -13.24 -1.49
C ASP A 211 -5.95 -14.38 -1.16
N GLN A 212 -5.43 -15.56 -0.84
CA GLN A 212 -6.23 -16.75 -0.51
C GLN A 212 -6.61 -16.86 0.96
N TYR A 213 -6.02 -16.03 1.83
CA TYR A 213 -6.09 -16.19 3.28
C TYR A 213 -6.90 -15.07 3.95
N LEU A 214 -6.87 -13.87 3.38
CA LEU A 214 -7.59 -12.72 3.92
C LEU A 214 -9.10 -12.80 3.67
N SER A 215 -9.87 -12.21 4.58
CA SER A 215 -11.34 -12.12 4.50
C SER A 215 -11.85 -10.71 4.19
N ILE A 216 -10.97 -9.71 4.20
CA ILE A 216 -11.25 -8.31 3.87
C ILE A 216 -10.10 -7.71 3.05
N PRO A 217 -10.38 -6.74 2.16
CA PRO A 217 -9.32 -6.07 1.41
C PRO A 217 -8.36 -5.36 2.35
N THR A 218 -7.09 -5.30 1.96
CA THR A 218 -6.05 -4.59 2.72
C THR A 218 -5.30 -3.63 1.81
N ILE A 219 -5.16 -2.37 2.23
CA ILE A 219 -4.16 -1.46 1.64
C ILE A 219 -2.84 -1.69 2.37
N GLN A 220 -1.75 -1.85 1.62
CA GLN A 220 -0.42 -2.03 2.19
C GLN A 220 0.53 -0.89 1.79
N PHE A 221 1.37 -0.50 2.73
CA PHE A 221 2.49 0.40 2.53
C PHE A 221 3.76 -0.26 3.05
N ASP A 222 4.66 -0.61 2.13
CA ASP A 222 5.95 -1.17 2.45
C ASP A 222 6.96 -0.04 2.49
N ILE A 223 7.58 0.15 3.65
CA ILE A 223 8.43 1.30 3.91
C ILE A 223 9.81 0.85 4.35
N GLU A 224 10.82 1.58 3.90
CA GLU A 224 12.20 1.36 4.30
C GLU A 224 12.59 2.33 5.41
N THR A 225 13.33 1.82 6.39
CA THR A 225 13.87 2.63 7.48
C THR A 225 15.39 2.59 7.53
N ASP A 226 15.99 3.60 8.15
CA ASP A 226 17.42 3.62 8.49
C ASP A 226 17.75 2.83 9.77
N LEU A 227 16.77 2.08 10.31
CA LEU A 227 16.88 1.36 11.57
C LEU A 227 17.21 -0.12 11.35
N ILE A 228 18.13 -0.64 12.16
CA ILE A 228 18.37 -2.09 12.23
C ILE A 228 17.15 -2.81 12.84
N ARG A 229 17.00 -4.11 12.54
CA ARG A 229 15.92 -4.98 13.03
C ARG A 229 15.59 -4.80 14.51
N LYS A 230 16.59 -4.95 15.38
CA LYS A 230 16.43 -4.80 16.83
C LYS A 230 15.74 -3.48 17.20
N LYS A 231 16.09 -2.39 16.53
CA LYS A 231 15.51 -1.08 16.84
C LYS A 231 14.07 -0.93 16.36
N VAL A 232 13.75 -1.52 15.20
CA VAL A 232 12.37 -1.59 14.72
C VAL A 232 11.51 -2.42 15.68
N GLU A 233 11.98 -3.59 16.11
CA GLU A 233 11.27 -4.44 17.06
C GLU A 233 11.10 -3.78 18.45
N GLU A 234 12.09 -3.02 18.93
CA GLU A 234 11.97 -2.22 20.15
C GLU A 234 10.91 -1.13 20.05
N LEU A 235 10.74 -0.51 18.88
CA LEU A 235 9.76 0.57 18.66
C LEU A 235 8.37 0.00 18.35
N LEU A 236 8.31 -1.21 17.81
CA LEU A 236 7.12 -1.92 17.36
C LEU A 236 7.07 -3.35 17.95
N PRO A 237 7.01 -3.49 19.28
CA PRO A 237 6.98 -4.79 19.94
C PRO A 237 5.63 -5.49 19.74
N ASN A 238 5.58 -6.75 20.18
CA ASN A 238 4.31 -7.45 20.39
C ASN A 238 3.42 -6.67 21.38
N PRO A 239 2.09 -6.73 21.24
CA PRO A 239 1.35 -7.58 20.30
C PRO A 239 0.99 -6.93 18.95
N TYR A 240 1.22 -5.61 18.77
CA TYR A 240 0.79 -4.87 17.57
C TYR A 240 1.82 -4.90 16.43
N GLY A 241 3.11 -5.01 16.75
CA GLY A 241 4.11 -5.39 15.77
C GLY A 241 4.13 -6.90 15.67
N ILE A 242 4.04 -7.44 14.46
CA ILE A 242 4.09 -8.88 14.18
C ILE A 242 5.08 -9.17 13.06
N SER A 243 5.45 -10.44 12.90
CA SER A 243 6.27 -10.90 11.79
C SER A 243 5.62 -12.16 11.21
N PHE A 244 5.49 -12.23 9.90
CA PHE A 244 5.11 -13.48 9.23
C PHE A 244 6.31 -14.44 9.26
N PRO A 245 6.13 -15.74 9.57
CA PRO A 245 7.24 -16.66 9.79
C PRO A 245 8.32 -16.62 8.70
N ASP A 246 7.91 -16.66 7.42
CA ASP A 246 8.83 -16.70 6.28
C ASP A 246 9.40 -15.31 5.90
N LEU A 247 8.88 -14.24 6.50
CA LEU A 247 9.26 -12.85 6.20
C LEU A 247 9.87 -12.13 7.41
N ALA A 248 10.05 -12.84 8.53
CA ALA A 248 10.44 -12.27 9.80
C ALA A 248 11.83 -11.62 9.79
N ASP A 249 12.68 -12.01 8.84
CA ASP A 249 14.02 -11.47 8.68
C ASP A 249 14.06 -10.19 7.83
N PHE A 250 12.99 -9.86 7.12
CA PHE A 250 12.94 -8.72 6.19
C PHE A 250 12.27 -7.48 6.80
N PHE A 251 11.15 -7.68 7.50
CA PHE A 251 10.37 -6.57 8.02
C PHE A 251 9.54 -6.91 9.26
N ARG A 252 9.04 -5.86 9.91
CA ARG A 252 8.04 -5.91 10.97
C ARG A 252 6.73 -5.35 10.45
N THR A 253 5.64 -6.07 10.61
CA THR A 253 4.31 -5.68 10.16
C THR A 253 3.51 -5.02 11.28
N VAL A 254 2.77 -3.97 10.96
CA VAL A 254 1.79 -3.35 11.87
C VAL A 254 0.49 -3.06 11.13
N TYR A 255 -0.64 -3.40 11.76
CA TYR A 255 -1.96 -2.98 11.30
C TYR A 255 -2.34 -1.62 11.89
N ILE A 256 -2.93 -0.78 11.04
CA ILE A 256 -3.26 0.60 11.37
C ILE A 256 -4.73 0.70 11.73
N TYR A 257 -4.99 1.35 12.86
CA TYR A 257 -6.33 1.71 13.25
C TYR A 257 -6.86 2.88 12.41
N HIS A 258 -8.06 2.71 11.88
CA HIS A 258 -8.73 3.68 11.02
C HIS A 258 -10.26 3.58 11.16
N PRO A 259 -11.07 4.56 10.71
CA PRO A 259 -12.52 4.54 10.95
C PRO A 259 -13.32 3.65 9.97
N TRP A 260 -12.70 3.10 8.93
CA TRP A 260 -13.39 2.43 7.81
C TRP A 260 -13.50 0.91 7.97
N GLY A 261 -14.55 0.41 8.64
CA GLY A 261 -14.76 -1.03 8.81
C GLY A 261 -14.97 -1.78 7.48
N GLY A 262 -14.47 -3.01 7.41
CA GLY A 262 -14.46 -3.82 6.18
C GLY A 262 -13.24 -3.58 5.27
N LEU A 263 -12.27 -2.81 5.75
CA LEU A 263 -10.96 -2.59 5.15
C LEU A 263 -9.90 -2.82 6.24
N ALA A 264 -8.72 -3.25 5.86
CA ALA A 264 -7.52 -3.14 6.70
C ALA A 264 -6.49 -2.23 6.03
N ILE A 265 -5.65 -1.60 6.85
CA ILE A 265 -4.47 -0.88 6.37
C ILE A 265 -3.27 -1.44 7.12
N ARG A 266 -2.25 -1.87 6.38
CA ARG A 266 -1.04 -2.51 6.89
C ARG A 266 0.19 -1.72 6.48
N PHE A 267 1.16 -1.67 7.38
CA PHE A 267 2.48 -1.15 7.09
C PHE A 267 3.50 -2.25 7.36
N ASP A 268 4.34 -2.54 6.37
CA ASP A 268 5.47 -3.43 6.51
C ASP A 268 6.74 -2.58 6.61
N ILE A 269 7.38 -2.66 7.78
CA ILE A 269 8.48 -1.80 8.19
C ILE A 269 9.78 -2.54 7.95
N GLY A 270 10.40 -2.28 6.79
CA GLY A 270 11.66 -2.86 6.38
C GLY A 270 12.81 -2.48 7.31
N PHE A 271 13.64 -3.47 7.63
CA PHE A 271 14.88 -3.24 8.35
C PHE A 271 15.94 -2.65 7.42
N LYS A 272 16.82 -1.82 7.97
CA LYS A 272 18.01 -1.38 7.26
C LYS A 272 18.83 -2.60 6.86
N ASN A 273 18.90 -2.84 5.55
CA ASN A 273 19.87 -3.76 4.98
C ASN A 273 21.15 -2.98 4.62
N ASN A 274 22.31 -3.51 4.98
CA ASN A 274 23.62 -2.90 4.67
C ASN A 274 24.16 -3.33 3.29
N ASP A 275 23.47 -4.27 2.62
CA ASP A 275 23.89 -4.74 1.31
C ASP A 275 23.71 -3.64 0.24
N GLN A 276 24.68 -3.55 -0.66
CA GLN A 276 24.61 -2.69 -1.85
C GLN A 276 23.40 -3.05 -2.71
N LYS A 277 22.93 -2.09 -3.52
CA LYS A 277 21.79 -2.21 -4.45
C LYS A 277 21.55 -3.63 -4.93
N SER A 278 20.57 -4.31 -4.36
CA SER A 278 20.20 -5.67 -4.77
C SER A 278 19.24 -5.62 -5.96
N ASP A 279 19.17 -6.70 -6.72
CA ASP A 279 18.21 -6.88 -7.81
C ASP A 279 16.77 -6.59 -7.35
N TRP A 280 16.47 -6.81 -6.06
CA TRP A 280 15.21 -6.45 -5.42
C TRP A 280 14.89 -4.95 -5.51
N GLU A 281 15.87 -4.08 -5.31
CA GLU A 281 15.69 -2.63 -5.35
C GLU A 281 15.44 -2.10 -6.77
N THR A 282 16.04 -2.75 -7.76
CA THR A 282 15.97 -2.35 -9.19
C THR A 282 14.74 -2.92 -9.87
N GLY A 283 14.18 -4.02 -9.34
CA GLY A 283 13.08 -4.76 -9.93
C GLY A 283 13.52 -5.75 -11.01
N GLU A 284 14.82 -5.98 -11.14
CA GLU A 284 15.39 -6.87 -12.18
C GLU A 284 14.84 -8.29 -12.11
N TRP A 285 14.73 -8.85 -10.91
CA TRP A 285 14.13 -10.17 -10.66
C TRP A 285 12.71 -10.31 -11.21
N LEU A 286 11.86 -9.27 -11.09
CA LEU A 286 10.50 -9.29 -11.67
C LEU A 286 10.53 -9.32 -13.19
N VAL A 287 11.40 -8.52 -13.79
CA VAL A 287 11.45 -8.38 -15.25
C VAL A 287 12.06 -9.62 -15.90
N LYS A 288 13.18 -10.11 -15.37
CA LYS A 288 13.91 -11.26 -15.91
C LYS A 288 13.23 -12.59 -15.61
N ASP A 289 12.79 -12.79 -14.37
CA ASP A 289 12.33 -14.11 -13.92
C ASP A 289 10.79 -14.20 -13.91
N GLY A 290 10.10 -13.11 -13.59
CA GLY A 290 8.62 -13.08 -13.57
C GLY A 290 7.99 -12.87 -14.95
N GLY A 291 8.64 -12.05 -15.78
CA GLY A 291 8.21 -11.75 -17.13
C GLY A 291 7.00 -10.80 -17.19
N ARG A 292 6.99 -9.95 -18.22
CA ARG A 292 5.92 -8.96 -18.42
C ARG A 292 4.62 -9.62 -18.85
N ILE A 293 3.52 -9.21 -18.23
CA ILE A 293 2.17 -9.61 -18.63
C ILE A 293 1.75 -8.77 -19.84
N LYS A 294 1.36 -9.43 -20.95
CA LYS A 294 0.97 -8.77 -22.22
C LYS A 294 -0.37 -9.35 -22.71
N PHE A 295 -1.33 -8.49 -23.03
CA PHE A 295 -2.71 -8.82 -23.48
C PHE A 295 -3.27 -7.81 -24.48
#